data_AF-A0A954NB55-F1
#
_entry.id   AF-A0A954NB55-F1
#
_cell.length_a   1.000
_cell.length_b   1.000
_cell.length_c   1.000
_cell.angle_alpha   90.00
_cell.angle_beta   90.00
_cell.angle_gamma   90.00
#
_symmetry.space_group_name_H-M   'P 1'
#
loop_
_entity.id
_entity.type
_entity.pdbx_description
1 polymer ?
#
loop_
_entity_poly.entity_id
_entity_poly.type
_entity_poly.pdbx_seq_one_letter_code
_entity_poly.pdbx_strand_id
1 'polypeptide(L)'
;MSTTSSDTPDRKSIQTPLSNETFASPKRLRGLKYGKPFRILPDVNVLKIGGQSVMDRGRVILPLIDEIAECAKKHHLLIGAGGGTRARHAYSLCLDFDLPTGILASVGAATARQNARMLQMLLAKHGGIYLNPDDFPSLPLFFRVGCIPIMEGMPPYDLWEKPPEQGRIPPNRTDSGVYLTGEVLGARKVIFVKDEDGLYTDDPKRNEHAEFIPRISV
;
A
#
# COMPACT_ATOMS: atom_id res chain seq x y z
N MET A 1 9.03 -63.42 8.88
CA MET A 1 8.31 -62.23 9.35
C MET A 1 8.66 -61.08 8.42
N SER A 2 7.77 -60.78 7.47
CA SER A 2 7.92 -59.69 6.49
C SER A 2 6.80 -58.70 6.79
N THR A 3 7.16 -57.56 7.36
CA THR A 3 6.22 -56.47 7.64
C THR A 3 6.42 -55.36 6.62
N THR A 4 5.48 -55.31 5.68
CA THR A 4 4.84 -54.11 5.10
C THR A 4 5.79 -53.02 4.57
N SER A 5 6.01 -53.04 3.26
CA SER A 5 6.36 -51.84 2.49
C SER A 5 5.28 -50.79 2.71
N SER A 6 5.66 -49.61 3.15
CA SER A 6 4.76 -48.48 3.35
C SER A 6 4.10 -48.08 2.02
N ASP A 7 2.79 -48.33 1.89
CA ASP A 7 1.88 -47.87 0.82
C ASP A 7 1.74 -46.33 0.85
N THR A 8 2.84 -45.60 0.70
CA THR A 8 2.78 -44.16 0.49
C THR A 8 2.77 -43.94 -1.02
N PRO A 9 1.66 -43.46 -1.62
CA PRO A 9 1.63 -43.25 -3.06
C PRO A 9 2.72 -42.24 -3.45
N ASP A 10 3.55 -42.62 -4.43
CA ASP A 10 4.61 -41.75 -4.93
C ASP A 10 4.05 -40.40 -5.37
N ARG A 11 4.69 -39.32 -4.91
CA ARG A 11 4.30 -37.95 -5.26
C ARG A 11 4.41 -37.78 -6.77
N LYS A 12 3.27 -37.65 -7.45
CA LYS A 12 3.22 -37.27 -8.86
C LYS A 12 3.83 -35.87 -9.00
N SER A 13 4.97 -35.78 -9.67
CA SER A 13 5.69 -34.53 -9.89
C SER A 13 5.83 -34.26 -11.39
N ILE A 14 5.70 -32.99 -11.76
CA ILE A 14 6.05 -32.50 -13.11
C ILE A 14 7.55 -32.26 -13.10
N GLN A 15 8.29 -32.65 -14.14
CA GLN A 15 9.73 -32.39 -14.22
C GLN A 15 10.00 -30.90 -14.49
N THR A 16 10.55 -30.22 -13.49
CA THR A 16 10.88 -28.79 -13.48
C THR A 16 12.09 -28.57 -12.56
N PRO A 17 12.77 -27.41 -12.63
CA PRO A 17 13.82 -27.06 -11.66
C PRO A 17 13.36 -26.96 -10.20
N LEU A 18 12.05 -26.99 -9.93
CA LEU A 18 11.44 -26.89 -8.60
C LEU A 18 10.82 -28.23 -8.13
N SER A 19 10.95 -29.30 -8.91
CA SER A 19 10.34 -30.59 -8.60
C SER A 19 10.93 -31.17 -7.31
N ASN A 20 10.05 -31.62 -6.42
CA ASN A 20 10.41 -32.24 -5.14
C ASN A 20 11.25 -31.33 -4.22
N GLU A 21 11.29 -30.02 -4.48
CA GLU A 21 12.01 -29.06 -3.66
C GLU A 21 11.15 -28.52 -2.52
N THR A 22 11.82 -28.14 -1.42
CA THR A 22 11.23 -27.30 -0.36
C THR A 22 11.64 -25.85 -0.56
N PHE A 23 10.67 -24.94 -0.56
CA PHE A 23 10.91 -23.50 -0.73
C PHE A 23 11.51 -22.82 0.51
N ALA A 24 11.82 -23.59 1.56
CA ALA A 24 12.52 -23.10 2.75
C ALA A 24 14.05 -23.24 2.65
N SER A 25 14.60 -23.91 1.63
CA SER A 25 16.05 -24.18 1.53
C SER A 25 16.85 -22.94 1.13
N PRO A 26 17.73 -22.38 2.00
CA PRO A 26 18.50 -21.17 1.68
C PRO A 26 19.44 -21.34 0.48
N LYS A 27 19.99 -22.54 0.30
CA LYS A 27 20.88 -22.87 -0.83
C LYS A 27 20.16 -22.74 -2.16
N ARG A 28 18.89 -23.15 -2.24
CA ARG A 28 18.09 -23.10 -3.47
C ARG A 28 17.51 -21.71 -3.73
N LEU A 29 17.05 -21.02 -2.69
CA LEU A 29 16.62 -19.62 -2.80
C LEU A 29 17.71 -18.72 -3.39
N ARG A 30 18.99 -18.94 -3.03
CA ARG A 30 20.13 -18.23 -3.67
C ARG A 30 20.28 -18.49 -5.16
N GLY A 31 19.85 -19.66 -5.64
CA GLY A 31 19.85 -20.03 -7.06
C GLY A 31 18.69 -19.41 -7.84
N LEU A 32 17.59 -19.07 -7.17
CA LEU A 32 16.43 -18.38 -7.74
C LEU A 32 16.70 -16.88 -7.79
N LYS A 33 17.67 -16.49 -8.62
CA LYS A 33 18.07 -15.10 -8.77
C LYS A 33 16.90 -14.27 -9.30
N TYR A 34 16.62 -13.17 -8.63
CA TYR A 34 15.73 -12.14 -9.14
C TYR A 34 16.45 -11.41 -10.28
N GLY A 35 16.01 -11.64 -11.52
CA GLY A 35 16.51 -10.92 -12.69
C GLY A 35 16.03 -9.46 -12.70
N LYS A 36 16.05 -8.79 -13.86
CA LYS A 36 15.39 -7.50 -13.99
C LYS A 36 13.87 -7.71 -13.87
N PRO A 37 13.18 -7.20 -12.83
CA PRO A 37 11.75 -7.37 -12.70
C PRO A 37 10.99 -6.76 -13.89
N PHE A 38 9.94 -7.45 -14.32
CA PHE A 38 9.03 -6.97 -15.35
C PHE A 38 8.19 -5.83 -14.77
N ARG A 39 8.18 -4.67 -15.44
CA ARG A 39 7.35 -3.53 -15.04
C ARG A 39 5.99 -3.63 -15.70
N ILE A 40 4.95 -3.85 -14.90
CA ILE A 40 3.57 -4.07 -15.38
C ILE A 40 2.99 -2.76 -15.95
N LEU A 41 3.17 -1.66 -15.22
CA LEU A 41 2.68 -0.32 -15.59
C LEU A 41 3.78 0.74 -15.39
N PRO A 42 4.81 0.77 -16.26
CA PRO A 42 6.01 1.59 -16.06
C PRO A 42 5.77 3.10 -16.12
N ASP A 43 4.64 3.55 -16.67
CA ASP A 43 4.32 4.97 -16.86
C ASP A 43 3.42 5.55 -15.76
N VAL A 44 2.94 4.70 -14.84
CA VAL A 44 2.06 5.13 -13.73
C VAL A 44 2.86 5.82 -12.63
N ASN A 45 2.27 6.86 -12.05
CA ASN A 45 2.75 7.50 -10.83
C ASN A 45 1.75 7.16 -9.72
N VAL A 46 2.24 6.59 -8.62
CA VAL A 46 1.40 6.26 -7.47
C VAL A 46 1.51 7.38 -6.44
N LEU A 47 0.38 7.98 -6.08
CA LEU A 47 0.31 9.09 -5.13
C LEU A 47 -0.38 8.62 -3.86
N LYS A 48 0.25 8.85 -2.70
CA LYS A 48 -0.44 8.75 -1.42
C LYS A 48 -0.95 10.12 -1.00
N ILE A 49 -2.24 10.23 -0.75
CA ILE A 49 -2.82 11.40 -0.07
C ILE A 49 -2.92 11.12 1.43
N GLY A 50 -2.21 11.93 2.23
CA GLY A 50 -2.16 11.74 3.67
C GLY A 50 -3.52 11.91 4.36
N GLY A 51 -3.87 10.98 5.24
CA GLY A 51 -5.14 11.02 5.98
C GLY A 51 -5.18 12.20 6.95
N GLN A 52 -4.27 12.24 7.92
CA GLN A 52 -4.24 13.34 8.90
C GLN A 52 -3.69 14.63 8.31
N SER A 53 -2.63 14.52 7.52
CA SER A 53 -1.92 15.68 6.98
C SER A 53 -2.74 16.41 5.91
N VAL A 54 -3.63 15.73 5.19
CA VAL A 54 -4.41 16.33 4.09
C VAL A 54 -5.92 16.13 4.28
N MET A 55 -6.41 14.90 4.29
CA MET A 55 -7.86 14.61 4.28
C MET A 55 -8.60 15.20 5.48
N ASP A 56 -8.04 15.06 6.68
CA ASP A 56 -8.66 15.53 7.92
C ASP A 56 -8.66 17.07 8.05
N ARG A 57 -7.97 17.79 7.15
CA ARG A 57 -8.01 19.27 7.09
C ARG A 57 -9.23 19.80 6.32
N GLY A 58 -10.05 18.91 5.75
CA GLY A 58 -11.32 19.27 5.14
C GLY A 58 -11.16 20.07 3.84
N ARG A 59 -11.92 21.17 3.70
CA ARG A 59 -12.08 21.92 2.43
C ARG A 59 -10.76 22.43 1.83
N VAL A 60 -9.70 22.57 2.62
CA VAL A 60 -8.38 22.99 2.13
C VAL A 60 -7.78 22.04 1.10
N ILE A 61 -8.35 20.85 0.92
CA ILE A 61 -7.95 19.91 -0.14
C ILE A 61 -8.36 20.36 -1.55
N LEU A 62 -9.33 21.28 -1.71
CA LEU A 62 -9.87 21.61 -3.04
C LEU A 62 -8.82 22.08 -4.06
N PRO A 63 -7.83 22.94 -3.72
CA PRO A 63 -6.75 23.27 -4.64
C PRO A 63 -5.96 22.04 -5.10
N LEU A 64 -5.69 21.09 -4.19
CA LEU A 64 -5.02 19.84 -4.53
C LEU A 64 -5.86 18.97 -5.48
N ILE A 65 -7.20 19.01 -5.38
CA ILE A 65 -8.08 18.31 -6.34
C ILE A 65 -7.91 18.90 -7.74
N ASP A 66 -7.86 20.22 -7.87
CA ASP A 66 -7.65 20.90 -9.16
C ASP A 66 -6.26 20.58 -9.73
N GLU A 67 -5.21 20.57 -8.89
CA GLU A 67 -3.85 20.17 -9.29
C GLU A 67 -3.78 18.71 -9.78
N ILE A 68 -4.42 17.78 -9.05
CA ILE A 68 -4.51 16.37 -9.45
C ILE A 68 -5.21 16.25 -10.80
N ALA A 69 -6.32 16.97 -11.00
CA ALA A 69 -7.07 16.93 -12.26
C ALA A 69 -6.23 17.45 -13.45
N GLU A 70 -5.46 18.52 -13.27
CA GLU A 70 -4.56 19.01 -14.31
C GLU A 70 -3.39 18.06 -14.58
N CYS A 71 -2.84 17.44 -13.53
CA CYS A 71 -1.78 16.44 -13.68
C CYS A 71 -2.28 15.18 -14.41
N ALA A 72 -3.49 14.74 -14.13
CA ALA A 72 -4.10 13.55 -14.73
C ALA A 72 -4.25 13.65 -16.26
N LYS A 73 -4.34 14.87 -16.82
CA LYS A 73 -4.35 15.09 -18.27
C LYS A 73 -3.04 14.69 -18.97
N LYS A 74 -1.94 14.61 -18.23
CA LYS A 74 -0.58 14.37 -18.74
C LYS A 74 0.06 13.10 -18.19
N HIS A 75 -0.45 12.58 -17.09
CA HIS A 75 0.16 11.51 -16.32
C HIS A 75 -0.89 10.51 -15.85
N HIS A 76 -0.57 9.22 -15.93
CA HIS A 76 -1.37 8.20 -15.26
C HIS A 76 -1.12 8.27 -13.75
N LEU A 77 -2.18 8.53 -12.98
CA LEU A 77 -2.13 8.69 -11.52
C LEU A 77 -2.97 7.59 -10.85
N LEU A 78 -2.34 6.78 -10.01
CA LEU A 78 -3.03 5.88 -9.08
C LEU A 78 -2.97 6.48 -7.68
N ILE A 79 -4.12 6.72 -7.06
CA ILE A 79 -4.18 7.42 -5.78
C ILE A 79 -4.52 6.46 -4.64
N GLY A 80 -3.71 6.45 -3.58
CA GLY A 80 -3.99 5.75 -2.33
C GLY A 80 -4.31 6.70 -1.19
N ALA A 81 -5.45 6.53 -0.52
CA ALA A 81 -5.85 7.39 0.60
C ALA A 81 -5.33 6.90 1.97
N GLY A 82 -4.88 7.85 2.82
CA GLY A 82 -4.50 7.59 4.21
C GLY A 82 -5.69 7.43 5.16
N GLY A 83 -5.50 6.84 6.35
CA GLY A 83 -6.57 6.64 7.35
C GLY A 83 -6.91 7.87 8.21
N GLY A 84 -5.90 8.57 8.72
CA GLY A 84 -6.08 9.81 9.50
C GLY A 84 -6.41 9.59 10.97
N THR A 85 -6.98 10.60 11.61
CA THR A 85 -7.25 10.66 13.05
C THR A 85 -8.29 9.63 13.48
N ARG A 86 -9.27 9.34 12.62
CA ARG A 86 -10.29 8.29 12.87
C ARG A 86 -9.64 6.91 13.02
N ALA A 87 -8.57 6.63 12.28
CA ALA A 87 -7.81 5.39 12.45
C ALA A 87 -7.18 5.31 13.84
N ARG A 88 -6.57 6.42 14.32
CA ARG A 88 -5.96 6.46 15.66
C ARG A 88 -6.98 6.27 16.77
N HIS A 89 -8.14 6.91 16.66
CA HIS A 89 -9.22 6.70 17.61
C HIS A 89 -9.66 5.23 17.64
N ALA A 90 -9.85 4.62 16.47
CA ALA A 90 -10.23 3.22 16.39
C ALA A 90 -9.14 2.28 16.94
N TYR A 91 -7.86 2.57 16.69
CA TYR A 91 -6.75 1.84 17.30
C TYR A 91 -6.77 1.94 18.82
N SER A 92 -7.05 3.12 19.38
CA SER A 92 -7.16 3.30 20.84
C SER A 92 -8.19 2.36 21.43
N LEU A 93 -9.40 2.32 20.86
CA LEU A 93 -10.47 1.43 21.35
C LEU A 93 -10.09 -0.04 21.21
N CYS A 94 -9.47 -0.44 20.09
CA CYS A 94 -9.01 -1.81 19.92
C CYS A 94 -7.93 -2.19 20.94
N LEU A 95 -7.03 -1.27 21.30
CA LEU A 95 -6.03 -1.48 22.33
C LEU A 95 -6.65 -1.59 23.72
N ASP A 96 -7.66 -0.78 24.03
CA ASP A 96 -8.40 -0.84 25.30
C ASP A 96 -9.12 -2.17 25.49
N PHE A 97 -9.55 -2.81 24.39
CA PHE A 97 -10.14 -4.15 24.37
C PHE A 97 -9.10 -5.28 24.20
N ASP A 98 -7.82 -4.97 24.23
CA ASP A 98 -6.72 -5.92 24.00
C ASP A 98 -6.81 -6.73 22.70
N LEU A 99 -7.41 -6.15 21.66
CA LEU A 99 -7.55 -6.81 20.36
C LEU A 99 -6.19 -6.96 19.65
N PRO A 100 -6.00 -8.03 18.87
CA PRO A 100 -4.74 -8.31 18.20
C PRO A 100 -4.49 -7.36 17.02
N THR A 101 -3.23 -7.20 16.63
CA THR A 101 -2.76 -6.32 15.54
C THR A 101 -3.57 -6.47 14.24
N GLY A 102 -3.95 -7.70 13.86
CA GLY A 102 -4.76 -7.94 12.66
C GLY A 102 -6.13 -7.25 12.70
N ILE A 103 -6.78 -7.22 13.87
CA ILE A 103 -8.06 -6.50 14.04
C ILE A 103 -7.84 -4.98 13.93
N LEU A 104 -6.74 -4.47 14.51
CA LEU A 104 -6.38 -3.06 14.35
C LEU A 104 -6.16 -2.73 12.87
N ALA A 105 -5.44 -3.56 12.13
CA ALA A 105 -5.21 -3.36 10.70
C ALA A 105 -6.52 -3.28 9.90
N SER A 106 -7.43 -4.22 10.15
CA SER A 106 -8.76 -4.28 9.54
C SER A 106 -9.59 -3.01 9.80
N VAL A 107 -9.71 -2.62 11.07
CA VAL A 107 -10.50 -1.44 11.47
C VAL A 107 -9.87 -0.15 10.95
N GLY A 108 -8.54 -0.08 10.93
CA GLY A 108 -7.80 1.04 10.34
C GLY A 108 -8.10 1.23 8.85
N ALA A 109 -8.22 0.14 8.10
CA ALA A 109 -8.52 0.17 6.66
C ALA A 109 -9.86 0.81 6.34
N ALA A 110 -10.88 0.61 7.17
CA ALA A 110 -12.19 1.24 6.98
C ALA A 110 -12.11 2.78 6.88
N THR A 111 -11.21 3.41 7.64
CA THR A 111 -11.04 4.87 7.61
C THR A 111 -10.33 5.37 6.36
N ALA A 112 -9.35 4.60 5.86
CA ALA A 112 -8.68 4.87 4.59
C ALA A 112 -9.66 4.71 3.42
N ARG A 113 -10.55 3.72 3.48
CA ARG A 113 -11.64 3.51 2.52
C ARG A 113 -12.61 4.68 2.46
N GLN A 114 -13.02 5.20 3.62
CA GLN A 114 -13.86 6.40 3.68
C GLN A 114 -13.19 7.59 2.98
N ASN A 115 -11.91 7.83 3.25
CA ASN A 115 -11.16 8.91 2.61
C ASN A 115 -11.01 8.70 1.09
N ALA A 116 -10.77 7.47 0.63
CA ALA A 116 -10.71 7.13 -0.78
C ALA A 116 -12.06 7.40 -1.50
N ARG A 117 -13.19 7.07 -0.87
CA ARG A 117 -14.53 7.39 -1.41
C ARG A 117 -14.79 8.89 -1.47
N MET A 118 -14.39 9.66 -0.46
CA MET A 118 -14.51 11.11 -0.50
C MET A 118 -13.66 11.71 -1.63
N LEU A 119 -12.40 11.29 -1.78
CA LEU A 119 -11.53 11.70 -2.89
C LEU A 119 -12.13 11.35 -4.26
N GLN A 120 -12.68 10.14 -4.39
CA GLN A 120 -13.38 9.73 -5.61
C GLN A 120 -14.52 10.68 -5.94
N MET A 121 -15.39 11.00 -4.98
CA MET A 121 -16.51 11.91 -5.22
C MET A 121 -16.04 13.32 -5.62
N LEU A 122 -14.97 13.83 -5.01
CA LEU A 122 -14.39 15.13 -5.35
C LEU A 122 -13.78 15.14 -6.76
N LEU A 123 -13.18 14.03 -7.18
CA LEU A 123 -12.55 13.87 -8.51
C LEU A 123 -13.52 13.32 -9.57
N ALA A 124 -14.78 13.03 -9.24
CA ALA A 124 -15.71 12.33 -10.12
C ALA A 124 -15.89 13.03 -11.49
N LYS A 125 -16.04 14.36 -11.49
CA LYS A 125 -16.15 15.17 -12.72
C LYS A 125 -14.88 15.18 -13.57
N HIS A 126 -13.75 14.73 -13.01
CA HIS A 126 -12.45 14.62 -13.65
C HIS A 126 -12.06 13.17 -13.97
N GLY A 127 -12.99 12.22 -13.86
CA GLY A 127 -12.72 10.80 -14.12
C GLY A 127 -12.30 10.00 -12.88
N GLY A 128 -12.45 10.55 -11.67
CA GLY A 128 -12.20 9.83 -10.42
C GLY A 128 -13.07 8.58 -10.29
N ILE A 129 -12.42 7.42 -10.12
CA ILE A 129 -13.08 6.12 -9.96
C ILE A 129 -12.51 5.40 -8.74
N TYR A 130 -13.40 4.83 -7.91
CA TYR A 130 -12.95 4.01 -6.80
C TYR A 130 -12.57 2.63 -7.31
N LEU A 131 -11.37 2.20 -6.97
CA LEU A 131 -10.81 0.91 -7.34
C LEU A 131 -11.06 -0.09 -6.20
N ASN A 132 -11.91 -1.09 -6.43
CA ASN A 132 -11.98 -2.24 -5.53
C ASN A 132 -10.76 -3.15 -5.76
N PRO A 133 -10.39 -3.99 -4.79
CA PRO A 133 -9.29 -4.94 -4.98
C PRO A 133 -9.42 -5.80 -6.24
N ASP A 134 -10.63 -6.25 -6.57
CA ASP A 134 -10.90 -7.08 -7.76
C ASP A 134 -10.77 -6.31 -9.08
N ASP A 135 -10.82 -4.97 -9.04
CA ASP A 135 -10.68 -4.11 -10.22
C ASP A 135 -9.21 -3.88 -10.59
N PHE A 136 -8.25 -4.32 -9.77
CA PHE A 136 -6.81 -4.05 -9.96
C PHE A 136 -6.27 -4.49 -11.34
N PRO A 137 -6.65 -5.65 -11.91
CA PRO A 137 -6.24 -6.03 -13.26
C PRO A 137 -6.77 -5.10 -14.37
N SER A 138 -7.82 -4.31 -14.09
CA SER A 138 -8.45 -3.37 -15.02
C SER A 138 -7.79 -1.99 -15.04
N LEU A 139 -6.76 -1.75 -14.22
CA LEU A 139 -5.99 -0.51 -14.22
C LEU A 139 -5.56 -0.03 -15.62
N PRO A 140 -5.03 -0.88 -16.53
CA PRO A 140 -4.66 -0.44 -17.87
C PRO A 140 -5.84 0.14 -18.66
N LEU A 141 -7.04 -0.43 -18.49
CA LEU A 141 -8.26 0.06 -19.13
C LEU A 141 -8.66 1.42 -18.57
N PHE A 142 -8.66 1.58 -17.24
CA PHE A 142 -9.02 2.84 -16.59
C PHE A 142 -8.11 3.99 -17.05
N PHE A 143 -6.80 3.77 -17.10
CA PHE A 143 -5.88 4.80 -17.60
C PHE A 143 -6.14 5.14 -19.08
N ARG A 144 -6.43 4.14 -19.92
CA ARG A 144 -6.69 4.35 -21.34
C ARG A 144 -7.94 5.19 -21.61
N VAL A 145 -8.95 5.12 -20.75
CA VAL A 145 -10.18 5.93 -20.85
C VAL A 145 -10.10 7.25 -20.07
N GLY A 146 -8.92 7.59 -19.52
CA GLY A 146 -8.70 8.86 -18.81
C GLY A 146 -9.24 8.90 -17.39
N CYS A 147 -9.49 7.75 -16.76
CA CYS A 147 -9.90 7.70 -15.36
C CYS A 147 -8.71 7.97 -14.41
N ILE A 148 -9.04 8.36 -13.18
CA ILE A 148 -8.14 8.54 -12.05
C ILE A 148 -8.52 7.49 -10.99
N PRO A 149 -7.91 6.29 -10.99
CA PRO A 149 -8.20 5.25 -10.03
C PRO A 149 -7.76 5.65 -8.61
N ILE A 150 -8.64 5.42 -7.65
CA ILE A 150 -8.45 5.77 -6.24
C ILE A 150 -8.77 4.55 -5.37
N MET A 151 -7.83 4.15 -4.53
CA MET A 151 -7.94 3.00 -3.62
C MET A 151 -7.72 3.40 -2.16
N GLU A 152 -8.12 2.53 -1.24
CA GLU A 152 -7.62 2.62 0.13
C GLU A 152 -6.11 2.35 0.14
N GLY A 153 -5.34 3.13 0.90
CA GLY A 153 -3.88 2.98 0.92
C GLY A 153 -3.37 1.82 1.78
N MET A 154 -4.23 1.16 2.56
CA MET A 154 -3.82 0.08 3.47
C MET A 154 -3.42 -1.17 2.68
N PRO A 155 -2.41 -1.94 3.14
CA PRO A 155 -2.09 -3.22 2.54
C PRO A 155 -3.19 -4.26 2.84
N PRO A 156 -3.35 -5.28 1.99
CA PRO A 156 -4.40 -6.29 2.12
C PRO A 156 -4.05 -7.39 3.15
N TYR A 157 -3.28 -7.05 4.18
CA TYR A 157 -2.87 -8.03 5.19
C TYR A 157 -3.99 -8.34 6.17
N ASP A 158 -4.84 -7.35 6.49
CA ASP A 158 -6.04 -7.53 7.32
C ASP A 158 -5.71 -8.34 8.61
N LEU A 159 -6.44 -9.43 8.88
CA LEU A 159 -6.20 -10.32 10.03
C LEU A 159 -4.83 -11.01 10.03
N TRP A 160 -4.13 -11.02 8.91
CA TRP A 160 -2.77 -11.57 8.74
C TRP A 160 -1.67 -10.52 8.87
N GLU A 161 -1.98 -9.29 9.30
CA GLU A 161 -0.97 -8.30 9.63
C GLU A 161 0.02 -8.88 10.65
N LYS A 162 1.30 -8.86 10.30
CA LYS A 162 2.35 -9.34 11.19
C LYS A 162 2.44 -8.41 12.40
N PRO A 163 2.33 -8.93 13.63
CA PRO A 163 2.56 -8.14 14.82
C PRO A 163 3.96 -7.50 14.80
N PRO A 164 4.10 -6.24 15.25
CA PRO A 164 5.41 -5.64 15.42
C PRO A 164 6.19 -6.34 16.54
N GLU A 165 7.51 -6.16 16.59
CA GLU A 165 8.34 -6.67 17.68
C GLU A 165 7.97 -6.03 19.03
N GLN A 166 7.53 -4.76 19.01
CA GLN A 166 7.12 -4.02 20.19
C GLN A 166 5.76 -3.35 19.96
N GLY A 167 4.88 -3.44 20.96
CA GLY A 167 3.53 -2.88 20.91
C GLY A 167 2.57 -3.71 20.03
N ARG A 168 1.45 -3.10 19.66
CA ARG A 168 0.38 -3.75 18.88
C ARG A 168 -0.12 -2.93 17.68
N ILE A 169 0.42 -1.73 17.47
CA ILE A 169 0.01 -0.90 16.33
C ILE A 169 0.48 -1.58 15.03
N PRO A 170 -0.40 -1.71 14.01
CA PRO A 170 -0.02 -2.26 12.72
C PRO A 170 1.22 -1.56 12.14
N PRO A 171 2.33 -2.28 11.91
CA PRO A 171 3.54 -1.69 11.36
C PRO A 171 3.33 -1.30 9.89
N ASN A 172 2.62 -2.13 9.12
CA ASN A 172 2.29 -1.82 7.74
C ASN A 172 0.96 -1.08 7.67
N ARG A 173 1.03 0.17 7.21
CA ARG A 173 -0.14 1.04 7.06
C ARG A 173 -0.15 1.65 5.67
N THR A 174 -0.87 2.75 5.54
CA THR A 174 -1.10 3.40 4.24
C THR A 174 0.15 3.90 3.49
N ASP A 175 1.29 4.11 4.16
CA ASP A 175 2.55 4.36 3.43
C ASP A 175 3.09 3.06 2.81
N SER A 176 3.16 1.97 3.59
CA SER A 176 3.60 0.66 3.12
C SER A 176 2.72 0.10 2.00
N GLY A 177 1.40 0.17 2.13
CA GLY A 177 0.48 -0.34 1.11
C GLY A 177 0.66 0.37 -0.23
N VAL A 178 0.71 1.70 -0.23
CA VAL A 178 0.95 2.50 -1.45
C VAL A 178 2.33 2.24 -2.06
N TYR A 179 3.37 2.12 -1.22
CA TYR A 179 4.71 1.77 -1.70
C TYR A 179 4.72 0.39 -2.39
N LEU A 180 4.13 -0.62 -1.76
CA LEU A 180 4.05 -1.97 -2.32
C LEU A 180 3.23 -2.01 -3.61
N THR A 181 2.17 -1.21 -3.72
CA THR A 181 1.45 -1.04 -4.99
C THR A 181 2.36 -0.51 -6.09
N GLY A 182 3.16 0.52 -5.81
CA GLY A 182 4.14 1.05 -6.76
C GLY A 182 5.20 0.03 -7.17
N GLU A 183 5.72 -0.72 -6.21
CA GLU A 183 6.71 -1.78 -6.44
C GLU A 183 6.15 -2.90 -7.32
N VAL A 184 4.98 -3.44 -6.99
CA VAL A 184 4.32 -4.53 -7.74
C VAL A 184 4.02 -4.11 -9.18
N LEU A 185 3.57 -2.86 -9.38
CA LEU A 185 3.30 -2.34 -10.71
C LEU A 185 4.58 -2.03 -11.50
N GLY A 186 5.73 -1.95 -10.84
CA GLY A 186 6.95 -1.39 -11.44
C GLY A 186 6.75 0.06 -11.88
N ALA A 187 6.01 0.83 -11.08
CA ALA A 187 5.59 2.19 -11.37
C ALA A 187 6.78 3.14 -11.57
N ARG A 188 6.54 4.26 -12.26
CA ARG A 188 7.55 5.28 -12.52
C ARG A 188 8.03 5.96 -11.24
N LYS A 189 7.08 6.31 -10.37
CA LYS A 189 7.29 7.06 -9.13
C LYS A 189 6.26 6.67 -8.07
N VAL A 190 6.67 6.74 -6.82
CA VAL A 190 5.79 6.75 -5.64
C VAL A 190 5.98 8.09 -4.94
N ILE A 191 4.89 8.83 -4.74
CA ILE A 191 4.91 10.21 -4.22
C ILE A 191 4.01 10.27 -2.99
N PHE A 192 4.56 10.74 -1.87
CA PHE A 192 3.83 10.89 -0.61
C PHE A 192 3.45 12.36 -0.42
N VAL A 193 2.16 12.68 -0.52
CA VAL A 193 1.64 14.03 -0.28
C VAL A 193 1.31 14.19 1.20
N LYS A 194 2.05 15.08 1.86
CA LYS A 194 2.01 15.34 3.31
C LYS A 194 1.83 16.85 3.54
N ASP A 195 1.90 17.27 4.80
CA ASP A 195 1.73 18.65 5.25
C ASP A 195 3.05 19.30 5.69
N GLU A 196 4.17 18.72 5.31
CA GLU A 196 5.52 19.23 5.51
C GLU A 196 6.27 19.17 4.17
N ASP A 197 7.28 20.03 4.00
CA ASP A 197 8.05 20.15 2.75
C ASP A 197 8.83 18.87 2.40
N GLY A 198 9.11 18.02 3.40
CA GLY A 198 9.79 16.74 3.21
C GLY A 198 10.28 16.17 4.53
N LEU A 199 11.47 15.56 4.49
CA LEU A 199 12.12 15.02 5.68
C LEU A 199 12.94 16.11 6.38
N TYR A 200 12.96 16.07 7.70
CA TYR A 200 13.77 16.95 8.55
C TYR A 200 14.59 16.09 9.54
N THR A 201 15.61 16.68 10.16
CA THR A 201 16.44 16.01 11.19
C THR A 201 15.66 15.65 12.47
N ASP A 202 14.56 16.34 12.74
CA ASP A 202 13.61 16.11 13.83
C ASP A 202 12.19 16.52 13.39
N ASP A 203 11.16 16.35 14.23
CA ASP A 203 9.79 16.79 13.94
C ASP A 203 9.72 18.34 13.87
N PRO A 204 9.55 18.94 12.67
CA PRO A 204 9.58 20.40 12.51
C PRO A 204 8.38 21.09 13.18
N LYS A 205 7.32 20.35 13.54
CA LYS A 205 6.19 20.89 14.30
C LYS A 205 6.49 21.04 15.79
N ARG A 206 7.57 20.42 16.27
CA ARG A 206 7.98 20.39 17.69
C ARG A 206 9.33 21.05 17.93
N ASN A 207 10.17 21.09 16.91
CA ASN A 207 11.53 21.60 17.00
C ASN A 207 11.79 22.61 15.88
N GLU A 208 11.86 23.89 16.22
CA GLU A 208 12.13 24.98 15.27
C GLU A 208 13.55 24.93 14.67
N HIS A 209 14.47 24.17 15.28
CA HIS A 209 15.83 23.96 14.80
C HIS A 209 15.97 22.72 13.90
N ALA A 210 14.85 22.06 13.54
CA ALA A 210 14.90 20.93 12.63
C ALA A 210 15.37 21.37 11.23
N GLU A 211 16.38 20.70 10.68
CA GLU A 211 16.99 21.04 9.40
C GLU A 211 16.40 20.19 8.27
N PHE A 212 16.07 20.81 7.15
CA PHE A 212 15.50 20.13 5.99
C PHE A 212 16.53 19.18 5.34
N ILE A 213 16.10 17.95 5.06
CA ILE A 213 16.89 16.92 4.41
C ILE A 213 16.38 16.72 2.97
N PRO A 214 17.06 17.31 1.95
CA PRO A 214 16.59 17.23 0.57
C PRO A 214 16.68 15.82 -0.03
N ARG A 215 17.61 14.98 0.45
CA ARG A 215 17.81 13.60 -0.02
C ARG A 215 18.56 12.76 1.02
N ILE A 216 18.14 11.51 1.19
CA ILE A 216 18.78 10.52 2.08
C ILE A 216 18.71 9.10 1.48
N SER A 217 19.54 8.19 1.98
CA SER A 217 19.49 6.74 1.73
C SER A 217 19.46 5.99 3.07
N VAL A 218 18.88 4.78 3.07
CA VAL A 218 18.88 3.85 4.21
C VAL A 218 19.87 2.73 3.96
#